data_AF-A0A1B8U2Q9-F1
#
_entry.id   AF-A0A1B8U2Q9-F1
#
_cell.length_a   1.000
_cell.length_b   1.000
_cell.length_c   1.000
_cell.angle_alpha   90.00
_cell.angle_beta   90.00
_cell.angle_gamma   90.00
#
_symmetry.space_group_name_H-M   'P 1'
#
loop_
_entity.id
_entity.type
_entity.pdbx_description
1 polymer ?
#
loop_
_entity_poly.entity_id
_entity_poly.type
_entity_poly.pdbx_seq_one_letter_code
_entity_poly.pdbx_strand_id
1 'polypeptide(L)'
;MILANYISDLLYRYECVIVPDFGGFVTNRIGAKINENNNTFNPPSKQITFNSHLTVNDGLLANYIASSENISFEKASNAIALSVIKWQNELQTKPLEIGSIGVLSLNENGQLIFEPNYSTNYLAASFGLSTVESSIIKRHKEIVKPLIPVSEKQDKKGIPAFIKYAATAAILLTLGVVGNNIYQQNEQNVLFANQQKALEKKIQAATFVISNPLPTLELKIAKEEKVIKPFHVVAGAFQFPENAEKKVNELKELGYEASILGVNKWGLTEVAFNSFSSRNDAINNLYKIQKTVSKDAWLLVKK
;
A
#
# COMPACT_ATOMS: atom_id res chain seq x y z
N MET A 1 -19.98 2.22 -24.32
CA MET A 1 -19.05 2.75 -23.31
C MET A 1 -17.64 2.79 -23.88
N ILE A 2 -16.99 3.95 -23.93
CA ILE A 2 -15.57 4.08 -24.32
C ILE A 2 -14.77 4.29 -23.04
N LEU A 3 -14.11 3.23 -22.55
CA LEU A 3 -13.42 3.24 -21.25
C LEU A 3 -12.34 4.34 -21.16
N ALA A 4 -11.65 4.62 -22.29
CA ALA A 4 -10.61 5.63 -22.37
C ALA A 4 -11.07 7.04 -21.93
N ASN A 5 -12.31 7.42 -22.24
CA ASN A 5 -12.83 8.75 -21.89
C ASN A 5 -12.97 8.91 -20.37
N TYR A 6 -13.50 7.89 -19.69
CA TYR A 6 -13.67 7.90 -18.24
C TYR A 6 -12.32 7.94 -17.51
N ILE A 7 -11.32 7.23 -18.03
CA ILE A 7 -9.97 7.29 -17.47
C ILE A 7 -9.38 8.70 -17.67
N SER A 8 -9.52 9.27 -18.87
CA SER A 8 -9.04 10.62 -19.20
C SER A 8 -9.65 11.68 -18.26
N ASP A 9 -10.95 11.64 -18.03
CA ASP A 9 -11.65 12.54 -17.09
C ASP A 9 -11.10 12.43 -15.66
N LEU A 10 -10.87 11.21 -15.18
CA LEU A 10 -10.36 10.96 -13.84
C LEU A 10 -8.91 11.44 -13.67
N LEU A 11 -8.07 11.32 -14.70
CA LEU A 11 -6.65 11.74 -14.64
C LEU A 11 -6.47 13.25 -14.46
N TYR A 12 -7.47 14.08 -14.79
CA TYR A 12 -7.45 15.50 -14.45
C TYR A 12 -7.53 15.74 -12.93
N ARG A 13 -8.27 14.88 -12.20
CA ARG A 13 -8.60 15.06 -10.78
C ARG A 13 -7.74 14.21 -9.86
N TYR A 14 -7.40 12.99 -10.28
CA TYR A 14 -6.72 12.00 -9.49
C TYR A 14 -5.31 11.73 -10.03
N GLU A 15 -4.42 11.29 -9.15
CA GLU A 15 -3.04 10.96 -9.50
C GLU A 15 -2.89 9.54 -10.02
N CYS A 16 -3.78 8.63 -9.61
CA CYS A 16 -3.81 7.24 -10.01
C CYS A 16 -5.23 6.83 -10.40
N VAL A 17 -5.35 6.11 -11.52
CA VAL A 17 -6.61 5.51 -11.97
C VAL A 17 -6.33 4.05 -12.30
N ILE A 18 -6.95 3.15 -11.53
CA ILE A 18 -6.79 1.71 -11.69
C ILE A 18 -7.87 1.16 -12.63
N VAL A 19 -7.44 0.34 -13.58
CA VAL A 19 -8.29 -0.51 -14.41
C VAL A 19 -8.15 -1.95 -13.87
N PRO A 20 -9.18 -2.48 -13.19
CA PRO A 20 -9.15 -3.83 -12.61
C PRO A 20 -8.70 -4.89 -13.62
N ASP A 21 -7.88 -5.83 -13.15
CA ASP A 21 -7.35 -6.96 -13.95
C ASP A 21 -6.54 -6.55 -15.20
N PHE A 22 -6.12 -5.29 -15.29
CA PHE A 22 -5.34 -4.76 -16.41
C PHE A 22 -4.10 -4.00 -15.94
N GLY A 23 -4.27 -3.02 -15.06
CA GLY A 23 -3.19 -2.16 -14.59
C GLY A 23 -3.68 -0.75 -14.24
N GLY A 24 -2.76 0.12 -13.84
CA GLY A 24 -3.08 1.47 -13.38
C GLY A 24 -2.29 2.55 -14.12
N PHE A 25 -2.98 3.63 -14.45
CA PHE A 25 -2.36 4.85 -14.94
C PHE A 25 -1.98 5.71 -13.74
N VAL A 26 -0.70 6.06 -13.66
CA VAL A 26 -0.15 6.89 -12.60
C VAL A 26 0.37 8.17 -13.22
N THR A 27 0.17 9.28 -12.55
CA THR A 27 0.61 10.57 -13.03
C THR A 27 1.67 11.16 -12.13
N ASN A 28 2.63 11.86 -12.73
CA ASN A 28 3.65 12.60 -12.01
C ASN A 28 3.70 14.04 -12.51
N ARG A 29 3.75 14.98 -11.57
CA ARG A 29 3.84 16.39 -11.90
C ARG A 29 5.28 16.77 -12.26
N ILE A 30 5.44 17.39 -13.41
CA ILE A 30 6.70 17.94 -13.90
C ILE A 30 6.58 19.47 -13.84
N GLY A 31 7.56 20.13 -13.19
CA GLY A 31 7.64 21.58 -13.17
C GLY A 31 7.88 22.18 -14.56
N ALA A 32 7.73 23.50 -14.69
CA ALA A 32 8.10 24.20 -15.92
C ALA A 32 9.58 23.95 -16.24
N LYS A 33 9.89 23.73 -17.52
CA LYS A 33 11.25 23.44 -17.97
C LYS A 33 11.60 24.31 -19.16
N ILE A 34 12.83 24.81 -19.18
CA ILE A 34 13.43 25.37 -20.38
C ILE A 34 13.99 24.24 -21.23
N ASN A 35 13.70 24.25 -22.51
CA ASN A 35 14.37 23.43 -23.50
C ASN A 35 15.46 24.29 -24.15
N GLU A 36 16.71 24.00 -23.81
CA GLU A 36 17.88 24.78 -24.24
C GLU A 36 18.14 24.66 -25.75
N ASN A 37 17.72 23.55 -26.37
CA ASN A 37 17.98 23.32 -27.80
C ASN A 37 17.17 24.26 -28.69
N ASN A 38 15.96 24.61 -28.27
CA ASN A 38 15.05 25.48 -29.02
C ASN A 38 14.71 26.79 -28.28
N ASN A 39 15.34 27.06 -27.14
CA ASN A 39 15.09 28.20 -26.25
C ASN A 39 13.60 28.39 -25.90
N THR A 40 12.88 27.30 -25.68
CA THR A 40 11.45 27.35 -25.33
C THR A 40 11.21 27.04 -23.87
N PHE A 41 10.26 27.75 -23.26
CA PHE A 41 9.73 27.46 -21.95
C PHE A 41 8.48 26.61 -22.08
N ASN A 42 8.53 25.39 -21.55
CA ASN A 42 7.39 24.51 -21.45
C ASN A 42 6.68 24.72 -20.10
N PRO A 43 5.35 24.82 -20.08
CA PRO A 43 4.60 24.97 -18.85
C PRO A 43 4.72 23.72 -17.97
N PRO A 44 4.40 23.82 -16.67
CA PRO A 44 4.30 22.64 -15.81
C PRO A 44 3.30 21.65 -16.41
N SER A 45 3.61 20.36 -16.36
CA SER A 45 2.78 19.32 -16.95
C SER A 45 2.56 18.15 -16.00
N LYS A 46 1.59 17.30 -16.33
CA LYS A 46 1.34 16.04 -15.64
C LYS A 46 1.66 14.90 -16.63
N GLN A 47 2.79 14.22 -16.41
CA GLN A 47 3.21 13.07 -17.21
C GLN A 47 2.49 11.82 -16.73
N ILE A 48 2.04 10.98 -17.66
CA ILE A 48 1.36 9.73 -17.37
C ILE A 48 2.35 8.57 -17.57
N THR A 49 2.31 7.61 -16.66
CA THR A 49 2.96 6.31 -16.76
C THR A 49 1.94 5.20 -16.52
N PHE A 50 2.27 3.98 -16.92
CA PHE A 50 1.42 2.82 -16.71
C PHE A 50 2.16 1.78 -15.87
N ASN A 51 1.45 1.15 -14.94
CA ASN A 51 1.95 0.04 -14.15
C ASN A 51 0.97 -1.13 -14.22
N SER A 52 1.41 -2.24 -14.83
CA SER A 52 0.63 -3.47 -14.98
C SER A 52 0.34 -4.20 -13.66
N HIS A 53 1.05 -3.90 -12.58
CA HIS A 53 0.84 -4.54 -11.27
C HIS A 53 -0.29 -3.90 -10.46
N LEU A 54 -0.77 -2.72 -10.87
CA LEU A 54 -1.87 -2.04 -10.21
C LEU A 54 -3.21 -2.59 -10.73
N THR A 55 -3.59 -3.79 -10.29
CA THR A 55 -4.79 -4.50 -10.80
C THR A 55 -5.94 -4.57 -9.79
N VAL A 56 -5.69 -4.20 -8.53
CA VAL A 56 -6.69 -4.27 -7.46
C VAL A 56 -7.76 -3.21 -7.67
N ASN A 57 -9.02 -3.63 -7.74
CA ASN A 57 -10.15 -2.72 -7.88
C ASN A 57 -10.33 -1.85 -6.61
N ASP A 58 -10.04 -0.56 -6.72
CA ASP A 58 -10.25 0.46 -5.68
C ASP A 58 -11.65 1.09 -5.74
N GLY A 59 -12.45 0.71 -6.74
CA GLY A 59 -13.79 1.22 -6.97
C GLY A 59 -13.85 2.61 -7.60
N LEU A 60 -12.74 3.32 -7.82
CA LEU A 60 -12.76 4.70 -8.32
C LEU A 60 -13.39 4.79 -9.71
N LEU A 61 -12.87 4.00 -10.65
CA LEU A 61 -13.33 3.98 -12.03
C LEU A 61 -14.77 3.44 -12.14
N ALA A 62 -15.06 2.37 -11.41
CA ALA A 62 -16.39 1.76 -11.40
C ALA A 62 -17.46 2.68 -10.82
N ASN A 63 -17.19 3.36 -9.70
CA ASN A 63 -18.11 4.33 -9.11
C ASN A 63 -18.34 5.55 -10.01
N TYR A 64 -17.29 6.02 -10.69
CA TYR A 64 -17.40 7.13 -11.63
C TYR A 64 -18.33 6.78 -12.80
N ILE A 65 -18.11 5.62 -13.43
CA ILE A 65 -18.95 5.13 -14.55
C ILE A 65 -20.39 4.88 -14.08
N ALA A 66 -20.57 4.25 -12.92
CA ALA A 66 -21.89 4.00 -12.34
C ALA A 66 -22.69 5.31 -12.16
N SER A 67 -22.02 6.35 -11.65
CA SER A 67 -22.62 7.66 -11.43
C SER A 67 -22.88 8.42 -12.74
N SER A 68 -21.96 8.38 -13.70
CA SER A 68 -22.09 9.11 -14.97
C SER A 68 -23.11 8.49 -15.91
N GLU A 69 -23.21 7.16 -15.95
CA GLU A 69 -24.15 6.43 -16.81
C GLU A 69 -25.47 6.07 -16.11
N ASN A 70 -25.60 6.39 -14.82
CA ASN A 70 -26.77 6.05 -13.98
C ASN A 70 -27.09 4.54 -13.98
N ILE A 71 -26.04 3.73 -13.75
CA ILE A 71 -26.12 2.26 -13.67
C ILE A 71 -25.61 1.78 -12.31
N SER A 72 -25.91 0.54 -11.93
CA SER A 72 -25.37 -0.02 -10.68
C SER A 72 -23.86 -0.24 -10.77
N PHE A 73 -23.19 -0.20 -9.62
CA PHE A 73 -21.75 -0.50 -9.50
C PHE A 73 -21.37 -1.84 -10.15
N GLU A 74 -22.20 -2.86 -9.96
CA GLU A 74 -21.98 -4.19 -10.53
C GLU A 74 -22.06 -4.16 -12.07
N LYS A 75 -23.03 -3.44 -12.64
CA LYS A 75 -23.11 -3.26 -14.09
C LYS A 75 -21.90 -2.51 -14.64
N ALA A 76 -21.44 -1.46 -13.95
CA ALA A 76 -20.24 -0.73 -14.33
C ALA A 76 -18.98 -1.61 -14.27
N SER A 77 -18.84 -2.39 -13.20
CA SER A 77 -17.71 -3.33 -13.03
C SER A 77 -17.68 -4.39 -14.14
N ASN A 78 -18.85 -4.95 -14.49
CA ASN A 78 -18.98 -5.89 -15.61
C ASN A 78 -18.64 -5.23 -16.95
N ALA A 79 -19.06 -3.99 -17.19
CA ALA A 79 -18.72 -3.26 -18.40
C ALA A 79 -17.21 -2.97 -18.52
N ILE A 80 -16.54 -2.68 -17.40
CA ILE A 80 -15.08 -2.53 -17.34
C ILE A 80 -14.41 -3.87 -17.68
N ALA A 81 -14.81 -4.97 -17.04
CA ALA A 81 -14.25 -6.29 -17.27
C ALA A 81 -14.35 -6.72 -18.75
N LEU A 82 -15.50 -6.50 -19.38
CA LEU A 82 -15.70 -6.76 -20.81
C LEU A 82 -14.77 -5.91 -21.69
N SER A 83 -14.54 -4.65 -21.31
CA SER A 83 -13.63 -3.75 -22.03
C SER A 83 -12.18 -4.21 -21.90
N VAL A 84 -11.78 -4.68 -20.71
CA VAL A 84 -10.44 -5.22 -20.45
C VAL A 84 -10.18 -6.48 -21.27
N ILE A 85 -11.14 -7.41 -21.34
CA ILE A 85 -11.03 -8.61 -22.18
C ILE A 85 -10.81 -8.22 -23.65
N LYS A 86 -11.56 -7.22 -24.14
CA LYS A 86 -11.38 -6.71 -25.50
C LYS A 86 -9.98 -6.13 -25.71
N TRP A 87 -9.49 -5.32 -24.77
CA TRP A 87 -8.15 -4.72 -24.82
C TRP A 87 -7.05 -5.79 -24.83
N GLN A 88 -7.14 -6.80 -23.96
CA GLN A 88 -6.19 -7.89 -23.89
C GLN A 88 -6.11 -8.68 -25.20
N ASN A 89 -7.26 -8.92 -25.85
CA ASN A 89 -7.31 -9.59 -27.16
C ASN A 89 -6.71 -8.72 -28.28
N GLU A 90 -7.01 -7.42 -28.29
CA GLU A 90 -6.52 -6.47 -29.29
C GLU A 90 -4.98 -6.35 -29.24
N LEU A 91 -4.42 -6.29 -28.03
CA LEU A 91 -2.98 -6.23 -27.75
C LEU A 91 -2.18 -7.43 -28.29
N GLN A 92 -2.82 -8.58 -28.52
CA GLN A 92 -2.14 -9.74 -29.12
C GLN A 92 -1.78 -9.52 -30.59
N THR A 93 -2.46 -8.59 -31.27
CA THR A 93 -2.35 -8.43 -32.73
C THR A 93 -1.83 -7.06 -33.15
N LYS A 94 -2.15 -6.01 -32.38
CA LYS A 94 -1.75 -4.63 -32.69
C LYS A 94 -1.64 -3.79 -31.42
N PRO A 95 -0.92 -2.65 -31.47
CA PRO A 95 -0.94 -1.67 -30.40
C PRO A 95 -2.35 -1.18 -30.10
N LEU A 96 -2.66 -1.02 -28.82
CA LEU A 96 -3.91 -0.50 -28.31
C LEU A 96 -3.79 1.00 -28.04
N GLU A 97 -4.54 1.79 -28.80
CA GLU A 97 -4.66 3.23 -28.57
C GLU A 97 -5.71 3.52 -27.50
N ILE A 98 -5.32 4.25 -26.45
CA ILE A 98 -6.21 4.64 -25.35
C ILE A 98 -6.45 6.14 -25.42
N GLY A 99 -7.26 6.56 -26.40
CA GLY A 99 -7.67 7.96 -26.58
C GLY A 99 -6.49 8.94 -26.56
N SER A 100 -6.59 9.98 -25.74
CA SER A 100 -5.54 11.00 -25.54
C SER A 100 -4.56 10.66 -24.41
N ILE A 101 -4.60 9.43 -23.87
CA ILE A 101 -3.75 9.00 -22.75
C ILE A 101 -2.41 8.48 -23.27
N GLY A 102 -2.46 7.59 -24.27
CA GLY A 102 -1.27 6.97 -24.85
C GLY A 102 -1.58 5.66 -25.57
N VAL A 103 -0.53 4.93 -25.91
CA VAL A 103 -0.59 3.66 -26.63
C VAL A 103 0.05 2.56 -25.78
N LEU A 104 -0.62 1.42 -25.68
CA LEU A 104 -0.08 0.20 -25.08
C LEU A 104 0.29 -0.80 -26.16
N SER A 105 1.43 -1.45 -26.02
CA SER A 105 1.89 -2.52 -26.91
C SER A 105 2.57 -3.62 -26.13
N LEU A 106 2.71 -4.80 -26.74
CA LEU A 106 3.53 -5.88 -26.18
C LEU A 106 4.93 -5.83 -26.80
N ASN A 107 5.95 -6.00 -25.98
CA ASN A 107 7.31 -6.22 -26.46
C ASN A 107 7.53 -7.67 -26.90
N GLU A 108 8.72 -7.98 -27.41
CA GLU A 108 9.10 -9.33 -27.86
C GLU A 108 8.98 -10.39 -26.75
N ASN A 109 9.07 -9.97 -25.48
CA ASN A 109 8.95 -10.83 -24.30
C ASN A 109 7.51 -10.92 -23.75
N GLY A 110 6.51 -10.35 -24.46
CA GLY A 110 5.11 -10.33 -24.03
C GLY A 110 4.81 -9.40 -22.86
N GLN A 111 5.67 -8.43 -22.56
CA GLN A 111 5.44 -7.43 -21.51
C GLN A 111 4.79 -6.17 -22.08
N LEU A 112 3.88 -5.58 -21.30
CA LEU A 112 3.23 -4.31 -21.66
C LEU A 112 4.22 -3.14 -21.62
N ILE A 113 4.35 -2.45 -22.75
CA ILE A 113 5.02 -1.16 -22.88
C ILE A 113 3.96 -0.09 -23.10
N PHE A 114 4.12 1.04 -22.40
CA PHE A 114 3.25 2.19 -22.52
C PHE A 114 4.01 3.39 -23.07
N GLU A 115 3.47 3.98 -24.13
CA GLU A 115 3.93 5.25 -24.69
C GLU A 115 2.88 6.34 -24.41
N PRO A 116 3.17 7.31 -23.52
CA PRO A 116 2.23 8.37 -23.20
C PRO A 116 2.06 9.36 -24.36
N ASN A 117 0.85 9.90 -24.51
CA ASN A 117 0.58 10.97 -25.45
C ASN A 117 0.88 12.33 -24.80
N TYR A 118 1.85 13.08 -25.36
CA TYR A 118 2.29 14.37 -24.84
C TYR A 118 1.46 15.58 -25.33
N SER A 119 0.47 15.38 -26.19
CA SER A 119 -0.37 16.46 -26.71
C SER A 119 -1.32 17.06 -25.68
N THR A 120 -1.75 16.26 -24.70
CA THR A 120 -2.76 16.66 -23.70
C THR A 120 -2.12 16.81 -22.34
N ASN A 121 -2.26 17.98 -21.72
CA ASN A 121 -1.77 18.23 -20.37
C ASN A 121 -2.89 18.02 -19.33
N TYR A 122 -2.78 16.95 -18.56
CA TYR A 122 -3.75 16.61 -17.50
C TYR A 122 -3.57 17.42 -16.20
N LEU A 123 -2.65 18.39 -16.19
CA LEU A 123 -2.50 19.33 -15.09
C LEU A 123 -3.47 20.50 -15.26
N ALA A 124 -4.62 20.45 -14.58
CA ALA A 124 -5.64 21.51 -14.63
C ALA A 124 -5.08 22.90 -14.26
N ALA A 125 -4.10 22.98 -13.35
CA ALA A 125 -3.46 24.23 -12.95
C ALA A 125 -2.62 24.90 -14.07
N SER A 126 -2.29 24.16 -15.12
CA SER A 126 -1.58 24.68 -16.30
C SER A 126 -2.51 24.92 -17.49
N PHE A 127 -3.81 24.82 -17.30
CA PHE A 127 -4.78 25.08 -18.35
C PHE A 127 -4.61 26.49 -18.91
N GLY A 128 -4.53 26.60 -20.24
CA GLY A 128 -4.30 27.86 -20.94
C GLY A 128 -2.84 28.32 -21.01
N LEU A 129 -1.91 27.64 -20.34
CA LEU A 129 -0.48 27.92 -20.51
C LEU A 129 0.04 27.23 -21.78
N SER A 130 0.56 28.02 -22.72
CA SER A 130 1.24 27.52 -23.92
C SER A 130 2.75 27.51 -23.73
N THR A 131 3.45 26.73 -24.56
CA THR A 131 4.90 26.88 -24.73
C THR A 131 5.21 28.29 -25.24
N VAL A 132 6.25 28.92 -24.71
CA VAL A 132 6.69 30.27 -25.08
C VAL A 132 8.14 30.23 -25.51
N GLU A 133 8.46 30.84 -26.66
CA GLU A 133 9.84 30.98 -27.13
C GLU A 133 10.50 32.21 -26.50
N SER A 134 11.77 32.10 -26.15
CA SER A 134 12.56 33.21 -25.60
C SER A 134 13.87 33.38 -26.34
N SER A 135 14.29 34.63 -26.49
CA SER A 135 15.62 34.97 -26.99
C SER A 135 16.67 34.79 -25.89
N ILE A 136 17.89 34.46 -26.30
CA ILE A 136 19.04 34.31 -25.38
C ILE A 136 19.52 35.69 -24.92
N ILE A 137 19.58 35.89 -23.60
CA ILE A 137 20.14 37.13 -23.01
C ILE A 137 21.67 37.03 -22.97
N LYS A 138 22.36 37.81 -23.80
CA LYS A 138 23.81 37.97 -23.73
C LYS A 138 24.18 38.91 -22.57
N ARG A 139 24.61 38.36 -21.43
CA ARG A 139 25.14 39.17 -20.33
C ARG A 139 26.62 39.48 -20.56
N HIS A 140 27.00 40.74 -20.42
CA HIS A 140 28.39 41.14 -20.29
C HIS A 140 28.97 40.51 -19.01
N LYS A 141 29.97 39.63 -19.15
CA LYS A 141 30.79 39.22 -18.02
C LYS A 141 31.66 40.42 -17.64
N GLU A 142 31.31 41.11 -16.56
CA GLU A 142 32.24 42.04 -15.94
C GLU A 142 33.52 41.28 -15.61
N ILE A 143 34.64 41.78 -16.12
CA ILE A 143 35.96 41.29 -15.73
C ILE A 143 36.16 41.76 -14.29
N VAL A 144 35.73 40.94 -13.34
CA VAL A 144 36.10 41.13 -11.93
C VAL A 144 37.61 41.13 -11.90
N LYS A 145 38.24 42.29 -11.69
CA LYS A 145 39.68 42.35 -11.42
C LYS A 145 39.91 41.46 -10.20
N PRO A 146 40.66 40.35 -10.31
CA PRO A 146 40.94 39.54 -9.14
C PRO A 146 41.71 40.43 -8.18
N LEU A 147 41.15 40.65 -6.98
CA LEU A 147 41.91 41.18 -5.87
C LEU A 147 43.01 40.17 -5.62
N ILE A 148 44.25 40.50 -5.98
CA ILE A 148 45.41 39.66 -5.69
C ILE A 148 45.54 39.67 -4.17
N PRO A 149 45.31 38.55 -3.46
CA PRO A 149 45.58 38.52 -2.04
C PRO A 149 47.09 38.68 -1.87
N VAL A 150 47.50 39.75 -1.19
CA VAL A 150 48.88 39.91 -0.71
C VAL A 150 49.11 38.80 0.31
N SER A 151 49.63 37.69 -0.17
CA SER A 151 50.04 36.58 0.69
C SER A 151 51.42 36.94 1.23
N GLU A 152 51.46 37.43 2.48
CA GLU A 152 52.70 37.48 3.24
C GLU A 152 53.29 36.07 3.28
N LYS A 153 54.45 35.88 2.65
CA LYS A 153 55.24 34.66 2.78
C LYS A 153 55.72 34.58 4.23
N GLN A 154 54.94 33.92 5.08
CA GLN A 154 55.47 33.41 6.34
C GLN A 154 56.40 32.25 6.03
N ASP A 155 57.65 32.35 6.47
CA ASP A 155 58.63 31.28 6.39
C ASP A 155 58.05 30.03 7.07
N LYS A 156 57.76 29.01 6.26
CA LYS A 156 57.21 27.75 6.74
C LYS A 156 58.25 27.05 7.61
N LYS A 157 58.14 27.21 8.93
CA LYS A 157 58.85 26.34 9.89
C LYS A 157 58.44 24.90 9.60
N GLY A 158 59.43 24.06 9.29
CA GLY A 158 59.22 22.65 8.98
C GLY A 158 58.54 21.92 10.15
N ILE A 159 57.62 21.01 9.83
CA ILE A 159 56.91 20.20 10.82
C ILE A 159 57.95 19.38 11.61
N PRO A 160 58.03 19.50 12.95
CA PRO A 160 59.01 18.78 13.75
C PRO A 160 58.86 17.27 13.61
N ALA A 161 59.99 16.54 13.61
CA ALA A 161 60.04 15.13 13.25
C ALA A 161 59.10 14.23 14.10
N PHE A 162 58.90 14.56 15.38
CA PHE A 162 57.99 13.83 16.26
C PHE A 162 56.53 13.82 15.77
N ILE A 163 56.06 14.90 15.14
CA ILE A 163 54.69 14.96 14.59
C ILE A 163 54.56 13.99 13.39
N LYS A 164 55.62 13.83 12.61
CA LYS A 164 55.64 12.86 11.50
C LYS A 164 55.57 11.42 12.03
N TYR A 165 56.32 11.10 13.09
CA TYR A 165 56.28 9.78 13.72
C TYR A 165 54.95 9.49 14.42
N ALA A 166 54.36 10.48 15.09
CA ALA A 166 53.04 10.37 15.71
C ALA A 166 51.95 10.10 14.66
N ALA A 167 51.99 10.79 13.51
CA ALA A 167 51.06 10.55 12.41
C ALA A 167 51.21 9.13 11.82
N THR A 168 52.44 8.63 11.64
CA THR A 168 52.66 7.25 11.17
C THR A 168 52.16 6.21 12.18
N ALA A 169 52.35 6.43 13.48
CA ALA A 169 51.85 5.53 14.51
C ALA A 169 50.31 5.53 14.57
N ALA A 170 49.67 6.69 14.41
CA ALA A 170 48.23 6.81 14.33
C ALA A 170 47.66 6.06 13.12
N ILE A 171 48.28 6.19 11.94
CA ILE A 171 47.88 5.45 10.74
C ILE A 171 47.99 3.94 10.97
N LEU A 172 49.12 3.46 11.52
CA LEU A 172 49.30 2.02 11.80
C LEU A 172 48.28 1.48 12.82
N LEU A 173 48.00 2.23 13.89
CA LEU A 173 46.97 1.86 14.87
C LEU A 173 45.58 1.79 14.24
N THR A 174 45.21 2.77 13.41
CA THR A 174 43.91 2.77 12.72
C THR A 174 43.78 1.58 11.76
N LEU A 175 44.82 1.27 10.98
CA LEU A 175 44.83 0.11 10.10
C LEU A 175 44.71 -1.21 10.88
N GLY A 176 45.37 -1.32 12.04
CA GLY A 176 45.25 -2.49 12.92
C GLY A 176 43.83 -2.69 13.47
N VAL A 177 43.19 -1.62 13.93
CA VAL A 177 41.81 -1.68 14.46
C VAL A 177 40.81 -2.04 13.36
N VAL A 178 40.93 -1.41 12.18
CA VAL A 178 40.05 -1.70 11.04
C VAL A 178 40.24 -3.14 10.55
N GLY A 179 41.49 -3.62 10.44
CA GLY A 179 41.78 -4.99 10.07
C GLY A 179 41.17 -6.03 11.03
N ASN A 180 41.24 -5.78 12.34
CA ASN A 180 40.65 -6.66 13.35
C ASN A 180 39.11 -6.72 13.25
N ASN A 181 38.45 -5.59 13.03
CA ASN A 181 36.99 -5.54 12.87
C ASN A 181 36.51 -6.29 11.62
N ILE A 182 37.23 -6.15 10.50
CA ILE A 182 36.92 -6.86 9.25
C ILE A 182 37.06 -8.39 9.43
N TYR A 183 38.10 -8.84 10.14
CA TYR A 183 38.30 -10.27 10.42
C TYR A 183 37.17 -10.87 11.26
N GLN A 184 36.78 -10.19 12.35
CA GLN A 184 35.64 -10.60 13.21
C GLN A 184 34.32 -10.67 12.43
N GLN A 185 34.09 -9.69 11.53
CA GLN A 185 32.87 -9.66 10.72
C GLN A 185 32.81 -10.82 9.70
N ASN A 186 33.95 -11.21 9.13
CA ASN A 186 34.02 -12.35 8.21
C ASN A 186 33.71 -13.68 8.92
N GLU A 187 34.25 -13.91 10.11
CA GLU A 187 33.91 -15.09 10.94
C GLU A 187 32.39 -15.17 11.20
N GLN A 188 31.77 -14.03 11.53
CA GLN A 188 30.34 -13.96 11.80
C GLN A 188 29.50 -14.27 10.55
N ASN A 189 29.87 -13.73 9.39
CA ASN A 189 29.20 -13.99 8.12
C ASN A 189 29.28 -15.47 7.71
N VAL A 190 30.42 -16.13 7.96
CA VAL A 190 30.58 -17.57 7.71
C VAL A 190 29.67 -18.39 8.62
N LEU A 191 29.56 -18.04 9.91
CA LEU A 191 28.64 -18.70 10.85
C LEU A 191 27.18 -18.55 10.42
N PHE A 192 26.74 -17.35 10.02
CA PHE A 192 25.38 -17.12 9.52
C PHE A 192 25.08 -17.88 8.22
N ALA A 193 26.02 -17.92 7.27
CA ALA A 193 25.85 -18.69 6.03
C ALA A 193 25.71 -20.20 6.31
N ASN A 194 26.46 -20.73 7.28
CA ASN A 194 26.35 -22.12 7.70
C ASN A 194 25.00 -22.42 8.38
N GLN A 195 24.45 -21.48 9.16
CA GLN A 195 23.11 -21.60 9.74
C GLN A 195 22.02 -21.59 8.67
N GLN A 196 22.13 -20.73 7.67
CA GLN A 196 21.19 -20.68 6.54
C GLN A 196 21.17 -22.00 5.76
N LYS A 197 22.35 -22.54 5.43
CA LYS A 197 22.46 -23.86 4.77
C LYS A 197 21.82 -24.98 5.60
N ALA A 198 22.00 -24.95 6.93
CA ALA A 198 21.38 -25.91 7.82
C ALA A 198 19.84 -25.76 7.86
N LEU A 199 19.33 -24.52 7.81
CA LEU A 199 17.90 -24.23 7.74
C LEU A 199 17.30 -24.69 6.41
N GLU A 200 17.95 -24.40 5.27
CA GLU A 200 17.53 -24.88 3.94
C GLU A 200 17.47 -26.41 3.89
N LYS A 201 18.47 -27.10 4.46
CA LYS A 201 18.46 -28.57 4.54
C LYS A 201 17.28 -29.10 5.36
N LYS A 202 16.91 -28.41 6.45
CA LYS A 202 15.70 -28.73 7.24
C LYS A 202 14.41 -28.46 6.46
N ILE A 203 14.35 -27.35 5.71
CA ILE A 203 13.19 -27.03 4.87
C ILE A 203 13.03 -28.09 3.78
N GLN A 204 14.10 -28.46 3.07
CA GLN A 204 14.05 -29.50 2.03
C GLN A 204 13.67 -30.87 2.60
N ALA A 205 14.19 -31.24 3.77
CA ALA A 205 13.80 -32.47 4.45
C ALA A 205 12.32 -32.47 4.89
N ALA A 206 11.78 -31.32 5.32
CA ALA A 206 10.37 -31.16 5.65
C ALA A 206 9.46 -31.17 4.39
N THR A 207 9.95 -30.68 3.26
CA THR A 207 9.22 -30.70 1.98
C THR A 207 9.11 -32.10 1.36
N PHE A 208 9.89 -33.08 1.81
CA PHE A 208 9.81 -34.47 1.31
C PHE A 208 8.75 -35.34 2.00
N VAL A 209 7.98 -34.78 2.95
CA VAL A 209 6.82 -35.46 3.56
C VAL A 209 5.52 -34.89 2.97
N ILE A 210 5.31 -35.11 1.67
CA ILE A 210 4.00 -34.92 1.03
C ILE A 210 3.54 -36.31 0.57
N SER A 211 3.01 -37.07 1.51
CA SER A 211 2.18 -38.23 1.24
C SER A 211 0.85 -37.99 1.94
N ASN A 212 0.08 -37.03 1.43
CA ASN A 212 -1.37 -37.06 1.61
C ASN A 212 -2.01 -36.53 0.34
N PRO A 213 -2.73 -37.34 -0.44
CA PRO A 213 -3.45 -36.83 -1.60
C PRO A 213 -4.47 -35.79 -1.13
N LEU A 214 -4.58 -34.72 -1.92
CA LEU A 214 -5.54 -33.63 -1.70
C LEU A 214 -6.94 -34.22 -1.46
N PRO A 215 -7.66 -33.79 -0.41
CA PRO A 215 -9.03 -34.20 -0.21
C PRO A 215 -9.88 -33.68 -1.37
N THR A 216 -10.70 -34.57 -1.93
CA THR A 216 -11.70 -34.27 -2.96
C THR A 216 -12.63 -33.16 -2.48
N LEU A 217 -12.77 -32.12 -3.32
CA LEU A 217 -13.65 -30.97 -3.11
C LEU A 217 -15.10 -31.44 -2.99
N GLU A 218 -15.67 -31.37 -1.78
CA GLU A 218 -17.12 -31.38 -1.59
C GLU A 218 -17.65 -29.94 -1.65
N LEU A 219 -18.58 -29.73 -2.57
CA LEU A 219 -19.26 -28.47 -2.84
C LEU A 219 -20.05 -28.01 -1.60
N LYS A 220 -19.50 -27.08 -0.80
CA LYS A 220 -20.26 -26.41 0.27
C LYS A 220 -20.97 -25.19 -0.28
N ILE A 221 -22.27 -25.39 -0.49
CA ILE A 221 -23.29 -24.37 -0.72
C ILE A 221 -23.19 -23.30 0.37
N ALA A 222 -23.24 -22.04 -0.06
CA ALA A 222 -23.24 -20.84 0.77
C ALA A 222 -24.25 -20.96 1.92
N LYS A 223 -23.72 -20.95 3.15
CA LYS A 223 -24.49 -20.68 4.36
C LYS A 223 -23.58 -19.86 5.26
N GLU A 224 -24.05 -18.65 5.57
CA GLU A 224 -23.45 -17.65 6.45
C GLU A 224 -22.53 -18.28 7.50
N GLU A 225 -21.24 -17.93 7.47
CA GLU A 225 -20.31 -18.29 8.52
C GLU A 225 -20.83 -17.73 9.84
N LYS A 226 -21.36 -18.63 10.69
CA LYS A 226 -21.56 -18.34 12.11
C LYS A 226 -20.19 -18.08 12.72
N VAL A 227 -19.78 -16.81 12.75
CA VAL A 227 -18.62 -16.36 13.53
C VAL A 227 -18.79 -16.88 14.95
N ILE A 228 -17.89 -17.77 15.36
CA ILE A 228 -17.89 -18.31 16.73
C ILE A 228 -17.56 -17.14 17.66
N LYS A 229 -18.51 -16.80 18.54
CA LYS A 229 -18.39 -15.71 19.52
C LYS A 229 -18.28 -16.32 20.93
N PRO A 230 -17.07 -16.74 21.39
CA PRO A 230 -16.92 -17.48 22.65
C PRO A 230 -17.00 -16.60 23.91
N PHE A 231 -17.00 -15.27 23.77
CA PHE A 231 -17.02 -14.32 24.88
C PHE A 231 -18.38 -13.63 24.98
N HIS A 232 -19.08 -13.82 26.10
CA HIS A 232 -20.42 -13.27 26.29
C HIS A 232 -20.47 -12.38 27.53
N VAL A 233 -21.02 -11.17 27.39
CA VAL A 233 -21.25 -10.27 28.53
C VAL A 233 -22.65 -10.54 29.07
N VAL A 234 -22.75 -11.13 30.27
CA VAL A 234 -24.00 -11.66 30.83
C VAL A 234 -24.72 -10.60 31.65
N ALA A 235 -26.03 -10.47 31.42
CA ALA A 235 -26.94 -9.56 32.11
C ALA A 235 -27.61 -10.18 33.33
N GLY A 236 -27.72 -11.51 33.37
CA GLY A 236 -28.32 -12.24 34.48
C GLY A 236 -28.58 -13.71 34.14
N ALA A 237 -28.97 -14.48 35.16
CA ALA A 237 -29.43 -15.86 35.02
C ALA A 237 -30.78 -16.02 35.76
N PHE A 238 -31.79 -16.52 35.06
CA PHE A 238 -33.17 -16.55 35.55
C PHE A 238 -33.68 -17.98 35.71
N GLN A 239 -34.43 -18.24 36.77
CA GLN A 239 -35.03 -19.56 37.02
C GLN A 239 -36.19 -19.87 36.05
N PHE A 240 -36.95 -18.84 35.66
CA PHE A 240 -38.10 -18.95 34.76
C PHE A 240 -37.72 -18.42 33.36
N PRO A 241 -37.87 -19.23 32.30
CA PRO A 241 -37.54 -18.82 30.92
C PRO A 241 -38.26 -17.54 30.47
N GLU A 242 -39.49 -17.33 30.92
CA GLU A 242 -40.31 -16.16 30.58
C GLU A 242 -39.66 -14.85 31.06
N ASN A 243 -39.00 -14.89 32.23
CA ASN A 243 -38.25 -13.74 32.75
C ASN A 243 -36.98 -13.46 31.92
N ALA A 244 -36.33 -14.51 31.43
CA ALA A 244 -35.18 -14.38 30.54
C ALA A 244 -35.59 -13.76 29.19
N GLU A 245 -36.71 -14.20 28.61
CA GLU A 245 -37.25 -13.63 27.37
C GLU A 245 -37.64 -12.16 27.54
N LYS A 246 -38.34 -11.83 28.64
CA LYS A 246 -38.66 -10.44 28.97
C LYS A 246 -37.39 -9.59 29.06
N LYS A 247 -36.33 -10.10 29.70
CA LYS A 247 -35.07 -9.37 29.82
C LYS A 247 -34.37 -9.18 28.47
N VAL A 248 -34.39 -10.19 27.59
CA VAL A 248 -33.84 -10.05 26.22
C VAL A 248 -34.57 -8.96 25.45
N ASN A 249 -35.90 -8.91 25.52
CA ASN A 249 -36.68 -7.90 24.80
C ASN A 249 -36.37 -6.49 25.31
N GLU A 250 -36.30 -6.30 26.63
CA GLU A 250 -35.88 -5.03 27.24
C GLU A 250 -34.48 -4.58 26.74
N LEU A 251 -33.53 -5.51 26.68
CA LEU A 251 -32.17 -5.19 26.22
C LEU A 251 -32.10 -4.90 24.71
N LYS A 252 -32.93 -5.56 23.90
CA LYS A 252 -33.04 -5.26 22.47
C LYS A 252 -33.65 -3.88 22.21
N GLU A 253 -34.65 -3.48 22.98
CA GLU A 253 -35.21 -2.12 22.93
C GLU A 253 -34.16 -1.06 23.28
N LEU A 254 -33.24 -1.39 24.18
CA LEU A 254 -32.08 -0.54 24.52
C LEU A 254 -30.94 -0.57 23.48
N GLY A 255 -31.08 -1.35 22.40
CA GLY A 255 -30.13 -1.42 21.29
C GLY A 255 -29.00 -2.44 21.46
N TYR A 256 -29.12 -3.40 22.38
CA TYR A 256 -28.13 -4.48 22.55
C TYR A 256 -28.46 -5.70 21.67
N GLU A 257 -27.44 -6.46 21.26
CA GLU A 257 -27.61 -7.74 20.54
C GLU A 257 -27.92 -8.89 21.52
N ALA A 258 -28.92 -8.67 22.38
CA ALA A 258 -29.18 -9.54 23.51
C ALA A 258 -29.70 -10.91 23.07
N SER A 259 -29.22 -11.96 23.73
CA SER A 259 -29.54 -13.35 23.39
C SER A 259 -29.48 -14.26 24.62
N ILE A 260 -30.28 -15.33 24.59
CA ILE A 260 -30.26 -16.40 25.60
C ILE A 260 -29.10 -17.36 25.26
N LEU A 261 -28.21 -17.61 26.22
CA LEU A 261 -27.05 -18.49 26.04
C LEU A 261 -27.31 -19.95 26.44
N GLY A 262 -28.55 -20.26 26.85
CA GLY A 262 -28.97 -21.56 27.36
C GLY A 262 -29.02 -21.64 28.88
N VAL A 263 -29.15 -22.86 29.38
CA VAL A 263 -29.28 -23.15 30.81
C VAL A 263 -27.92 -23.53 31.39
N ASN A 264 -27.55 -22.95 32.52
CA ASN A 264 -26.29 -23.25 33.20
C ASN A 264 -26.39 -24.55 34.04
N LYS A 265 -25.28 -24.95 34.67
CA LYS A 265 -25.21 -26.16 35.50
C LYS A 265 -26.13 -26.15 36.73
N TRP A 266 -26.74 -25.02 37.06
CA TRP A 266 -27.67 -24.86 38.17
C TRP A 266 -29.13 -24.76 37.71
N GLY A 267 -29.41 -25.00 36.43
CA GLY A 267 -30.78 -24.94 35.91
C GLY A 267 -31.31 -23.53 35.62
N LEU A 268 -30.44 -22.51 35.61
CA LEU A 268 -30.84 -21.12 35.35
C LEU A 268 -30.56 -20.72 33.89
N THR A 269 -31.51 -20.05 33.24
CA THR A 269 -31.40 -19.53 31.88
C THR A 269 -30.57 -18.24 31.86
N GLU A 270 -29.43 -18.27 31.17
CA GLU A 270 -28.48 -17.15 31.08
C GLU A 270 -28.83 -16.21 29.93
N VAL A 271 -28.82 -14.90 30.19
CA VAL A 271 -29.08 -13.84 29.21
C VAL A 271 -27.83 -12.98 29.01
N ALA A 272 -27.40 -12.79 27.78
CA ALA A 272 -26.28 -11.91 27.42
C ALA A 272 -26.74 -10.57 26.86
N PHE A 273 -25.99 -9.50 27.15
CA PHE A 273 -26.07 -8.22 26.46
C PHE A 273 -25.56 -8.33 25.02
N ASN A 274 -24.34 -8.85 24.83
CA ASN A 274 -23.69 -9.05 23.54
C ASN A 274 -22.74 -10.25 23.60
N SER A 275 -22.42 -10.79 22.42
CA SER A 275 -21.42 -11.85 22.23
C SER A 275 -20.32 -11.39 21.28
N PHE A 276 -19.07 -11.71 21.58
CA PHE A 276 -17.87 -11.23 20.88
C PHE A 276 -16.94 -12.39 20.50
N SER A 277 -16.23 -12.23 19.37
CA SER A 277 -15.16 -13.12 18.94
C SER A 277 -13.84 -12.85 19.67
N SER A 278 -13.59 -11.59 20.03
CA SER A 278 -12.39 -11.12 20.72
C SER A 278 -12.60 -10.93 22.22
N ARG A 279 -11.67 -11.43 23.04
CA ARG A 279 -11.67 -11.25 24.50
C ARG A 279 -11.60 -9.76 24.89
N ASN A 280 -10.77 -8.98 24.19
CA ASN A 280 -10.53 -7.58 24.54
C ASN A 280 -11.78 -6.74 24.31
N ASP A 281 -12.52 -6.99 23.23
CA ASP A 281 -13.76 -6.28 22.92
C ASP A 281 -14.83 -6.58 23.97
N ALA A 282 -14.92 -7.84 24.40
CA ALA A 282 -15.84 -8.25 25.45
C ALA A 282 -15.54 -7.58 26.80
N ILE A 283 -14.27 -7.48 27.19
CA ILE A 283 -13.84 -6.83 28.44
C ILE A 283 -14.14 -5.32 28.40
N ASN A 284 -13.83 -4.65 27.30
CA ASN A 284 -14.12 -3.23 27.13
C ASN A 284 -15.63 -2.95 27.22
N ASN A 285 -16.44 -3.82 26.61
CA ASN A 285 -17.90 -3.71 26.66
C ASN A 285 -18.45 -3.98 28.07
N LEU A 286 -17.92 -4.99 28.77
CA LEU A 286 -18.27 -5.30 30.16
C LEU A 286 -18.08 -4.08 31.07
N TYR A 287 -16.92 -3.43 31.04
CA TYR A 287 -16.67 -2.26 31.90
C TYR A 287 -17.60 -1.09 31.58
N LYS A 288 -17.95 -0.90 30.30
CA LYS A 288 -18.94 0.11 29.91
C LYS A 288 -20.30 -0.21 30.54
N ILE A 289 -20.77 -1.45 30.41
CA ILE A 289 -22.06 -1.90 30.95
C ILE A 289 -22.10 -1.81 32.48
N GLN A 290 -21.02 -2.21 33.17
CA GLN A 290 -20.92 -2.11 34.62
C GLN A 290 -21.03 -0.66 35.13
N LYS A 291 -20.54 0.29 34.34
CA LYS A 291 -20.59 1.71 34.68
C LYS A 291 -21.96 2.35 34.36
N THR A 292 -22.62 1.92 33.29
CA THR A 292 -23.81 2.63 32.77
C THR A 292 -25.13 1.92 32.99
N VAL A 293 -25.17 0.59 33.01
CA VAL A 293 -26.43 -0.18 33.00
C VAL A 293 -26.56 -1.07 34.22
N SER A 294 -25.60 -1.96 34.46
CA SER A 294 -25.68 -2.93 35.55
C SER A 294 -24.30 -3.28 36.08
N LYS A 295 -24.04 -2.89 37.34
CA LYS A 295 -22.80 -3.22 38.05
C LYS A 295 -22.55 -4.71 38.18
N ASP A 296 -23.62 -5.51 38.14
CA ASP A 296 -23.57 -6.95 38.36
C ASP A 296 -23.30 -7.75 37.10
N ALA A 297 -23.10 -7.11 35.94
CA ALA A 297 -22.76 -7.82 34.71
C ALA A 297 -21.41 -8.56 34.84
N TRP A 298 -21.27 -9.73 34.22
CA TRP A 298 -20.03 -10.52 34.24
C TRP A 298 -19.69 -11.10 32.85
N LEU A 299 -18.42 -11.45 32.64
CA LEU A 299 -17.96 -12.12 31.42
C LEU A 299 -18.08 -13.63 31.56
N LEU A 300 -18.76 -14.28 30.60
CA LEU A 300 -18.82 -15.72 30.45
C LEU A 300 -18.04 -16.15 29.21
N VAL A 301 -17.16 -17.14 29.38
CA VAL A 301 -16.39 -17.73 28.29
C VAL A 301 -16.93 -19.14 28.01
N LYS A 302 -17.54 -19.32 26.84
CA LYS A 302 -17.99 -20.63 26.36
C LYS A 302 -17.05 -21.08 25.25
N LYS A 303 -16.42 -22.24 25.45
CA LYS A 303 -15.51 -22.87 24.49
C LYS A 303 -16.30 -23.65 23.44
#